data_AF-A0A957I213-F1
#
_entry.id   AF-A0A957I213-F1
#
_cell.length_a   1.000
_cell.length_b   1.000
_cell.length_c   1.000
_cell.angle_alpha   90.00
_cell.angle_beta   90.00
_cell.angle_gamma   90.00
#
_symmetry.space_group_name_H-M   'P 1'
#
loop_
_entity.id
_entity.type
_entity.pdbx_description
1 polymer ?
#
loop_
_entity_poly.entity_id
_entity_poly.type
_entity_poly.pdbx_seq_one_letter_code
_entity_poly.pdbx_strand_id
1 'polypeptide(L)' 'DGTDNFPTRYLTNDTCVLLGKPNVYGSIYRFDGQASVFYAKEGPCYRCLFPEPPPPGMVPS' A
#
# COMPACT_ATOMS: atom_id res chain seq x y z
N ASP A 1 -5.05 -0.27 -5.76
CA ASP A 1 -4.57 0.88 -5.00
C ASP A 1 -3.54 1.64 -5.82
N GLY A 2 -3.88 2.88 -6.20
CA GLY A 2 -2.99 3.83 -6.87
C GLY A 2 -3.07 5.20 -6.21
N THR A 3 -3.29 5.20 -4.90
CA THR A 3 -3.55 6.40 -4.11
C THR A 3 -2.27 7.22 -3.88
N ASP A 4 -2.44 8.53 -3.71
CA ASP A 4 -1.39 9.54 -3.62
C ASP A 4 -0.93 9.84 -2.19
N ASN A 5 -1.56 9.22 -1.18
CA ASN A 5 -1.25 9.49 0.23
C ASN A 5 -1.25 8.21 1.08
N PHE A 6 -0.49 8.23 2.17
CA PHE A 6 -0.40 7.07 3.06
C PHE A 6 -1.76 6.69 3.68
N PRO A 7 -2.55 7.60 4.28
CA PRO A 7 -3.80 7.21 4.92
C PRO A 7 -4.73 6.36 4.04
N THR A 8 -4.91 6.76 2.77
CA THR A 8 -5.76 6.03 1.83
C THR A 8 -5.15 4.71 1.38
N ARG A 9 -3.82 4.63 1.22
CA ARG A 9 -3.10 3.38 0.92
C ARG A 9 -3.27 2.34 2.03
N TYR A 10 -3.07 2.77 3.29
CA TYR A 10 -3.23 1.91 4.45
C TYR A 10 -4.70 1.50 4.65
N LEU A 11 -5.65 2.42 4.45
CA LEU A 11 -7.09 2.11 4.49
C LEU A 11 -7.49 1.08 3.43
N THR A 12 -6.98 1.22 2.20
CA THR A 12 -7.25 0.29 1.10
C THR A 12 -6.69 -1.10 1.42
N ASN A 13 -5.46 -1.17 1.91
CA ASN A 13 -4.88 -2.43 2.39
C ASN A 13 -5.76 -3.09 3.45
N ASP A 14 -6.13 -2.35 4.50
CA ASP A 14 -6.86 -2.92 5.64
C ASP A 14 -8.23 -3.42 5.22
N THR A 15 -8.91 -2.68 4.33
CA THR A 15 -10.19 -3.10 3.74
C THR A 15 -10.03 -4.39 2.94
N CYS A 16 -9.00 -4.50 2.10
CA CYS A 16 -8.71 -5.72 1.33
C CYS A 16 -8.38 -6.91 2.23
N VAL A 17 -7.62 -6.70 3.30
CA VAL A 17 -7.32 -7.74 4.31
C VAL A 17 -8.61 -8.22 4.97
N LEU A 18 -9.43 -7.30 5.48
CA LEU A 18 -10.70 -7.61 6.16
C LEU A 18 -11.69 -8.35 5.26
N LEU A 19 -11.79 -7.95 4.00
CA LEU A 19 -12.66 -8.59 3.01
C LEU A 19 -12.03 -9.85 2.39
N GLY A 20 -10.76 -10.12 2.67
CA GLY A 20 -10.02 -11.22 2.08
C GLY A 20 -9.97 -11.15 0.56
N LYS A 21 -9.75 -9.95 0.01
CA LYS A 21 -9.60 -9.64 -1.42
C LYS A 21 -8.14 -9.26 -1.73
N PRO A 22 -7.63 -9.57 -2.93
CA PRO A 22 -6.32 -9.06 -3.34
C PRO A 22 -6.35 -7.54 -3.50
N ASN A 23 -5.29 -6.87 -3.06
CA ASN A 23 -5.03 -5.45 -3.34
C ASN A 23 -3.98 -5.35 -4.45
N VAL A 24 -4.41 -5.01 -5.67
CA VAL A 24 -3.51 -4.71 -6.79
C VAL A 24 -2.96 -3.30 -6.57
N TYR A 25 -1.68 -3.20 -6.24
CA TYR A 25 -1.00 -1.97 -5.86
C TYR A 25 -0.17 -1.39 -7.00
N GLY A 26 -0.18 -0.06 -7.13
CA GLY A 26 0.70 0.71 -7.99
C GLY A 26 1.10 2.03 -7.34
N SER A 27 2.33 2.47 -7.57
CA SER A 27 2.85 3.76 -7.12
C SER A 27 3.88 4.29 -8.10
N ILE A 28 3.96 5.61 -8.22
CA ILE A 28 4.97 6.30 -9.02
C ILE A 28 5.68 7.36 -8.18
N TYR A 29 6.99 7.47 -8.35
CA TYR A 29 7.79 8.56 -7.83
C TYR A 29 8.67 9.10 -8.96
N ARG A 30 8.32 10.27 -9.49
CA ARG A 30 8.95 10.86 -10.68
C ARG A 30 8.96 9.89 -11.86
N PHE A 31 10.11 9.29 -12.17
CA PHE A 31 10.31 8.37 -13.29
C PHE A 31 10.38 6.90 -12.86
N ASP A 32 10.30 6.63 -11.55
CA ASP A 32 10.33 5.28 -10.99
C ASP A 32 8.91 4.81 -10.64
N GLY A 33 8.56 3.61 -11.09
CA GLY A 33 7.27 2.98 -10.84
C GLY A 33 7.42 1.69 -10.04
N GLN A 34 6.42 1.38 -9.24
CA GLN A 34 6.28 0.11 -8.54
C GLN A 34 4.88 -0.46 -8.76
N ALA A 35 4.78 -1.77 -8.95
CA ALA A 35 3.51 -2.49 -9.01
C ALA A 35 3.66 -3.81 -8.26
N SER A 36 2.60 -4.23 -7.55
CA SER A 36 2.59 -5.51 -6.83
C SER A 36 1.15 -5.96 -6.57
N VAL A 37 0.98 -7.22 -6.16
CA VAL A 37 -0.29 -7.75 -5.66
C VAL A 37 -0.09 -8.18 -4.21
N PHE A 38 -0.79 -7.52 -3.30
CA PHE A 38 -0.82 -7.89 -1.88
C PHE A 38 -2.08 -8.70 -1.60
N TYR A 39 -1.93 -9.93 -1.10
CA TYR A 39 -3.08 -10.80 -0.84
C TYR A 39 -2.90 -11.59 0.44
N ALA A 40 -3.43 -11.06 1.55
CA ALA A 40 -3.23 -11.58 2.90
C ALA A 40 -3.69 -13.03 3.12
N LYS A 41 -4.58 -13.56 2.25
CA LYS A 41 -5.02 -14.97 2.34
C LYS A 41 -3.98 -15.95 1.80
N GLU A 42 -3.12 -15.52 0.88
CA GLU A 42 -2.15 -16.39 0.19
C GLU A 42 -0.70 -15.90 0.30
N GLY A 43 -0.47 -14.70 0.86
CA GLY A 43 0.84 -14.07 0.94
C GLY A 43 0.83 -12.81 1.82
N PRO A 44 1.87 -11.96 1.71
CA PRO A 44 1.97 -10.75 2.53
C PRO A 44 0.93 -9.70 2.14
N CYS A 45 0.51 -8.90 3.12
CA CYS A 45 -0.23 -7.66 2.90
C CYS A 45 0.72 -6.46 2.79
N TYR A 46 0.21 -5.29 2.41
CA TYR A 46 1.04 -4.08 2.32
C TYR A 46 1.71 -3.76 3.66
N ARG A 47 0.98 -3.91 4.78
CA ARG A 47 1.50 -3.70 6.14
C ARG A 47 2.55 -4.74 6.57
N CYS A 48 2.60 -5.92 5.95
CA CYS A 48 3.68 -6.87 6.21
C CYS A 48 5.04 -6.34 5.70
N LEU A 49 5.01 -5.56 4.61
CA LEU A 49 6.20 -4.94 4.04
C LEU A 49 6.48 -3.54 4.62
N PHE A 50 5.41 -2.79 4.90
CA PHE A 50 5.46 -1.43 5.45
C PHE A 50 4.56 -1.33 6.69
N PRO A 51 5.05 -1.71 7.88
CA PRO A 51 4.21 -1.85 9.08
C PRO A 51 3.52 -0.56 9.50
N GLU A 52 4.23 0.55 9.43
CA GLU A 52 3.77 1.87 9.84
C GLU A 52 4.03 2.91 8.74
N PRO A 53 3.13 3.90 8.58
CA PRO A 53 3.36 5.01 7.67
C PRO A 53 4.60 5.79 8.12
N PRO A 54 5.40 6.32 7.17
CA PRO A 54 6.53 7.15 7.52
C PRO A 54 6.02 8.41 8.27
N PRO A 55 6.77 8.88 9.28
CA PRO A 55 6.45 10.12 9.98
C PRO A 55 6.19 11.32 9.06
N PRO A 56 5.31 12.25 9.46
CA PRO A 56 5.03 13.46 8.69
C PRO A 56 6.30 14.23 8.34
N GLY A 57 6.44 14.63 7.08
CA GLY A 57 7.57 15.43 6.59
C GLY A 57 8.81 14.65 6.16
N MET A 58 8.86 13.32 6.33
CA MET A 58 9.99 12.50 5.83
C MET A 58 9.89 12.11 4.35
N VAL A 59 8.72 12.27 3.74
CA VAL A 59 8.51 11.92 2.33
C VAL A 59 8.26 13.20 1.55
N PRO A 60 9.07 13.47 0.49
CA PRO A 60 8.82 14.62 -0.38
C PRO A 60 7.45 14.49 -1.04
N SER A 61 6.71 15.60 -1.08
CA SER A 61 5.49 15.73 -1.90
C SER A 61 5.84 15.97 -3.37
#